data_AF-A0A2D5F737-F1
#
_entry.id   AF-A0A2D5F737-F1
#
_cell.length_a   1.000
_cell.length_b   1.000
_cell.length_c   1.000
_cell.angle_alpha   90.00
_cell.angle_beta   90.00
_cell.angle_gamma   90.00
#
_symmetry.space_group_name_H-M   'P 1'
#
loop_
_entity.id
_entity.type
_entity.pdbx_description
1 polymer ?
#
loop_
_entity_poly.entity_id
_entity_poly.type
_entity_poly.pdbx_seq_one_letter_code
_entity_poly.pdbx_strand_id
1 'polypeptide(L)' 'METRRIEFTEPVKLAGGRNFEAGDRKSFPKAEADEYIRLGWAKDPETGEQGERKPGAQKLNVNSTTQVPTA' A
#
# COMPACT_ATOMS: atom_id res chain seq x y z
N MET A 1 -10.93 10.24 6.99
CA MET A 1 -9.76 9.43 6.60
C MET A 1 -9.52 9.68 5.13
N GLU A 2 -8.36 10.22 4.75
CA GLU A 2 -8.01 10.37 3.33
C GLU A 2 -7.62 9.00 2.76
N THR A 3 -8.21 8.64 1.62
CA THR A 3 -7.83 7.44 0.86
C THR A 3 -7.20 7.83 -0.46
N ARG A 4 -6.15 7.11 -0.86
CA ARG A 4 -5.45 7.30 -2.15
C ARG A 4 -5.61 6.02 -2.97
N ARG A 5 -5.83 6.18 -4.28
CA ARG A 5 -5.91 5.06 -5.22
C ARG A 5 -4.51 4.71 -5.69
N ILE A 6 -4.21 3.42 -5.71
CA ILE A 6 -2.95 2.87 -6.19
C ILE A 6 -3.20 1.73 -7.17
N GLU A 7 -2.28 1.50 -8.09
CA GLU A 7 -2.24 0.35 -8.99
C GLU A 7 -1.05 -0.54 -8.60
N PHE A 8 -1.32 -1.78 -8.21
CA PHE A 8 -0.24 -2.75 -7.94
C PHE A 8 0.47 -3.07 -9.25
N THR A 9 1.80 -3.04 -9.24
CA THR A 9 2.59 -3.32 -10.46
C THR A 9 2.95 -4.79 -10.61
N GLU A 10 2.63 -5.60 -9.60
CA GLU A 10 2.94 -7.03 -9.53
C GLU A 10 1.93 -7.74 -8.63
N PRO A 11 1.87 -9.09 -8.64
CA PRO A 11 1.01 -9.80 -7.72
C PRO A 11 1.49 -9.66 -6.27
N VAL A 12 0.62 -9.13 -5.40
CA VAL A 12 0.91 -8.89 -3.98
C VAL A 12 -0.08 -9.65 -3.11
N LYS A 13 0.44 -10.32 -2.08
CA LYS A 13 -0.37 -10.94 -1.03
C LYS A 13 -0.28 -10.13 0.25
N LEU A 14 -1.34 -9.42 0.58
CA LEU A 14 -1.42 -8.64 1.81
C LEU A 14 -1.81 -9.50 3.01
N ALA A 15 -1.46 -8.99 4.20
CA ALA A 15 -1.95 -9.53 5.46
C ALA A 15 -3.49 -9.52 5.48
N GLY A 16 -4.09 -10.62 5.97
CA GLY A 16 -5.53 -10.85 5.93
C GLY A 16 -6.03 -11.60 4.69
N GLY A 17 -5.15 -12.23 3.91
CA GLY A 17 -5.53 -13.14 2.83
C GLY A 17 -6.00 -12.45 1.54
N ARG A 18 -5.78 -11.13 1.43
CA ARG A 18 -6.11 -10.38 0.22
C ARG A 18 -4.98 -10.52 -0.78
N ASN A 19 -5.29 -11.11 -1.93
CA ASN A 19 -4.36 -11.22 -3.06
C ASN A 19 -4.75 -10.19 -4.10
N PHE A 20 -3.76 -9.47 -4.61
CA PHE A 20 -3.90 -8.51 -5.71
C PHE A 20 -3.03 -8.97 -6.85
N GLU A 21 -3.52 -8.81 -8.08
CA GLU A 21 -2.76 -9.10 -9.28
C GLU A 21 -2.04 -7.84 -9.78
N ALA A 22 -1.06 -8.03 -10.66
CA ALA A 22 -0.44 -6.91 -11.36
C ALA A 22 -1.49 -6.17 -12.19
N GLY A 23 -1.55 -4.85 -12.05
CA GLY A 23 -2.57 -4.00 -12.65
C GLY A 23 -3.83 -3.81 -11.80
N ASP A 24 -3.96 -4.47 -10.65
CA ASP A 24 -5.12 -4.29 -9.78
C ASP A 24 -5.12 -2.88 -9.16
N ARG A 25 -6.25 -2.19 -9.26
CA ARG A 25 -6.43 -0.81 -8.79
C ARG A 25 -7.32 -0.78 -7.58
N LYS A 26 -6.80 -0.29 -6.46
CA LYS A 26 -7.57 -0.20 -5.23
C LYS A 26 -7.28 1.05 -4.43
N SER A 27 -8.26 1.47 -3.66
CA SER A 27 -8.15 2.61 -2.76
C SER A 27 -7.78 2.13 -1.36
N PHE A 28 -6.69 2.66 -0.83
CA PHE A 28 -6.20 2.37 0.51
C PHE A 28 -6.10 3.67 1.31
N PRO A 29 -5.97 3.60 2.65
CA PRO A 29 -5.67 4.78 3.46
C PRO A 29 -4.41 5.47 2.92
N LYS A 30 -4.40 6.80 2.88
CA LYS A 30 -3.29 7.57 2.30
C LYS A 30 -1.92 7.15 2.82
N ALA A 31 -1.78 6.90 4.13
CA ALA A 31 -0.54 6.43 4.73
C ALA A 31 -0.07 5.06 4.19
N GLU A 32 -1.01 4.13 4.00
CA GLU A 32 -0.72 2.78 3.49
C GLU A 32 -0.41 2.82 1.99
N ALA A 33 -1.19 3.59 1.24
CA ALA A 33 -0.96 3.83 -0.19
C ALA A 33 0.41 4.45 -0.47
N ASP A 34 0.81 5.45 0.33
CA ASP A 34 2.11 6.12 0.19
C ASP A 34 3.26 5.15 0.49
N GLU A 35 3.12 4.27 1.49
CA GLU A 35 4.09 3.19 1.73
C GLU A 35 4.19 2.23 0.54
N TYR A 36 3.07 1.79 -0.04
CA TYR A 36 3.11 0.91 -1.21
C TYR A 36 3.79 1.56 -2.42
N ILE A 37 3.53 2.85 -2.65
CA ILE A 37 4.20 3.63 -3.69
C ILE A 37 5.69 3.76 -3.38
N ARG A 38 6.05 4.24 -2.19
CA ARG A 38 7.43 4.44 -1.76
C ARG A 38 8.28 3.18 -1.81
N LEU A 39 7.71 2.04 -1.45
CA LEU A 39 8.37 0.73 -1.48
C LEU A 39 8.40 0.10 -2.89
N GLY A 40 7.76 0.74 -3.88
CA GLY A 40 7.70 0.28 -5.26
C GLY A 40 6.86 -0.99 -5.45
N TRP A 41 5.85 -1.23 -4.60
CA TRP A 41 4.87 -2.32 -4.76
C TRP A 41 3.66 -1.90 -5.57
N ALA A 42 3.36 -0.61 -5.55
CA ALA A 42 2.29 -0.02 -6.34
C ALA A 42 2.76 1.31 -6.93
N LYS A 43 2.01 1.82 -7.88
CA LYS A 43 2.19 3.15 -8.46
C LYS A 43 0.91 3.94 -8.35
N ASP A 44 1.04 5.25 -8.44
CA ASP A 44 -0.08 6.15 -8.60
C ASP A 44 -0.62 6.03 -10.05
N PRO A 45 -1.88 5.63 -10.27
CA PRO A 45 -2.41 5.42 -11.61
C PRO A 45 -2.66 6.72 -12.38
N GLU A 46 -2.71 7.87 -11.70
CA GLU A 46 -2.98 9.17 -12.32
C GLU A 46 -1.68 9.87 -12.72
N THR A 47 -0.67 9.83 -11.86
CA THR A 47 0.61 10.51 -12.06
C THR A 47 1.72 9.58 -12.54
N GLY A 48 1.55 8.25 -12.40
CA GLY A 48 2.59 7.27 -12.69
C GLY A 48 3.69 7.19 -11.64
N GLU A 49 3.56 7.91 -10.53
CA GLU A 49 4.54 7.95 -9.45
C GLU A 49 4.73 6.55 -8.83
N GLN A 50 5.97 6.07 -8.82
CA GLN A 50 6.35 4.79 -8.23
C GLN A 50 7.73 4.95 -7.58
N GLY A 51 7.87 4.49 -6.34
CA GLY A 51 9.16 4.42 -5.66
C GLY A 51 10.03 3.27 -6.17
N GLU A 52 11.29 3.26 -5.76
CA GLU A 52 12.21 2.17 -6.11
C GLU A 52 11.81 0.88 -5.41
N ARG A 53 11.53 -0.15 -6.22
CA ARG A 53 11.20 -1.48 -5.73
C ARG A 53 12.39 -2.09 -5.00
N LYS A 54 12.26 -2.25 -3.67
CA LYS A 54 13.27 -2.95 -2.88
C LYS A 54 12.99 -4.45 -2.88
N PRO A 55 13.95 -5.30 -3.31
CA PRO A 55 13.77 -6.75 -3.28
C PRO A 55 13.70 -7.26 -1.83
N GLY A 56 12.73 -8.14 -1.56
CA GLY A 56 12.56 -8.81 -0.27
C GLY A 56 11.19 -8.59 0.37
N ALA A 57 10.79 -9.51 1.26
CA ALA A 57 9.56 -9.39 2.03
C ALA A 57 9.74 -8.35 3.15
N GLN A 58 9.45 -7.08 2.88
CA GLN A 58 9.38 -6.06 3.91
C GLN A 58 8.00 -6.09 4.58
N LYS A 59 7.96 -6.13 5.92
CA LYS A 59 6.73 -5.87 6.66
C LYS A 59 6.37 -4.40 6.45
N LEU A 60 5.19 -4.16 5.89
CA LEU A 60 4.60 -2.82 5.82
C LEU A 60 4.47 -2.29 7.25
N ASN A 61 5.16 -1.20 7.57
CA ASN A 61 5.13 -0.66 8.92
C ASN A 61 4.06 0.42 9.00
N VAL A 62 2.81 0.00 8.75
CA VAL A 62 1.64 0.84 8.99
C VAL A 62 1.51 0.97 10.49
N ASN A 63 2.02 2.09 11.02
CA ASN A 63 1.89 2.42 12.42
C ASN A 63 0.41 2.72 12.68
N SER A 64 -0.36 1.68 13.00
CA SER A 64 -1.80 1.71 13.27
C SER A 64 -2.10 2.78 14.30
N THR A 65 -2.49 3.97 13.85
CA THR A 65 -2.83 5.09 14.72
C THR A 65 -4.28 4.93 15.16
N THR A 66 -4.58 3.91 15.96
CA THR A 66 -5.81 3.85 16.76
C THR A 66 -5.57 2.99 18.00
N GLN A 67 -4.73 3.49 18.90
CA GLN A 67 -4.83 3.12 20.31
C GLN A 67 -5.82 4.10 20.94
N VAL A 68 -7.07 3.68 21.09
CA VAL A 68 -8.01 4.35 21.99
C VAL A 68 -7.68 3.88 23.42
N PRO A 69 -7.27 4.76 24.35
CA PRO A 69 -7.27 4.42 25.76
C PRO A 69 -8.67 4.67 26.30
N THR A 70 -9.36 3.63 26.74
CA THR A 70 -10.58 3.81 27.54
C THR A 70 -10.33 3.26 28.94
N ALA A 71 -10.15 4.24 29.84
CA ALA A 71 -10.41 4.32 31.28
C ALA A 71 -10.40 3.04 32.13
#